data_AF-A0A9D5D0N6-F1
#
_entry.id   AF-A0A9D5D0N6-F1
#
_cell.length_a   1.000
_cell.length_b   1.000
_cell.length_c   1.000
_cell.angle_alpha   90.00
_cell.angle_beta   90.00
_cell.angle_gamma   90.00
#
_symmetry.space_group_name_H-M   'P 1'
#
loop_
_entity.id
_entity.type
_entity.pdbx_description
1 polymer ?
#
loop_
_entity_poly.entity_id
_entity_poly.type
_entity_poly.pdbx_seq_one_letter_code
_entity_poly.pdbx_strand_id
1 'polypeptide(L)'
;MKSSKKLTLDLSSPIRAIPIPFFSSIFSSSFSSTHSSPYNPNPIFDPSHSPQPHSEPQSMASAASQATLSFLPSTSASSSSRRQPAPSILPLSRSPVALRSPIRRLGFAGAAADPLLAFHVASKTRDVVGRGVRGVVSMAKKSVGDLSEADLKGKVVFLRADLNVPLDENRNITDDTRIRAAIPTIKHLMSKGAKVLLSSHLGRPKGVTPKFSLAPLVPRLSELLGVTVEKADDCIGPEIEQKAAALPEGGVLLLENVRFYPEEEKNAPEFAKKLAAVADLYVNDAFGTAHRAHASTEGVTKYLKPSVAGFLLQKELDYLVGAVSNPKRPFAAIVGGSKVSSKIGVIESLLEKVDILLLGGGMIFTFYKAQGLSVGSSLVEEDKLELATTLLAKAKAKGVSLLLPSDVVIADKFAPDANSKIVPSSADP
;
A
#
# COMPACT_ATOMS: atom_id res chain seq x y z
N MET A 1 -30.04 -45.12 26.30
CA MET A 1 -30.17 -43.69 25.96
C MET A 1 -28.89 -42.95 26.31
N LYS A 2 -28.19 -42.36 25.34
CA LYS A 2 -27.36 -41.14 25.47
C LYS A 2 -26.97 -40.69 24.05
N SER A 3 -27.32 -39.47 23.69
CA SER A 3 -27.25 -38.97 22.31
C SER A 3 -25.93 -38.25 22.02
N SER A 4 -25.33 -38.54 20.87
CA SER A 4 -24.13 -37.85 20.38
C SER A 4 -24.46 -36.43 19.93
N LYS A 5 -24.05 -35.42 20.71
CA LYS A 5 -24.05 -34.02 20.25
C LYS A 5 -22.91 -33.80 19.24
N LYS A 6 -23.28 -33.72 17.96
CA LYS A 6 -22.40 -33.35 16.86
C LYS A 6 -22.04 -31.86 16.99
N LEU A 7 -20.78 -31.55 17.25
CA LEU A 7 -20.31 -30.16 17.36
C LEU A 7 -20.11 -29.58 15.96
N THR A 8 -21.06 -28.79 15.46
CA THR A 8 -20.90 -28.02 14.22
C THR A 8 -19.95 -26.85 14.45
N LEU A 9 -18.78 -26.89 13.81
CA LEU A 9 -17.81 -25.79 13.81
C LEU A 9 -18.31 -24.67 12.87
N ASP A 10 -18.46 -23.47 13.43
CA ASP A 10 -18.80 -22.26 12.68
C ASP A 10 -17.56 -21.72 11.94
N LEU A 11 -17.68 -21.58 10.61
CA LEU A 11 -16.62 -21.14 9.70
C LEU A 11 -16.73 -19.65 9.32
N SER A 12 -17.53 -18.86 10.04
CA SER A 12 -17.92 -17.48 9.67
C SER A 12 -17.09 -16.35 10.31
N SER A 13 -16.00 -16.66 11.02
CA SER A 13 -15.26 -15.69 11.85
C SER A 13 -14.87 -14.40 11.10
N PRO A 14 -15.38 -13.21 11.48
CA PRO A 14 -15.20 -11.99 10.69
C PRO A 14 -13.75 -11.49 10.60
N ILE A 15 -13.50 -10.62 9.63
CA ILE A 15 -12.36 -9.70 9.64
C ILE A 15 -12.65 -8.61 10.67
N ARG A 16 -12.48 -8.95 11.96
CA ARG A 16 -12.26 -7.94 13.00
C ARG A 16 -10.94 -7.21 12.70
N ALA A 17 -10.80 -5.97 13.19
CA ALA A 17 -9.51 -5.28 13.18
C ALA A 17 -8.40 -6.23 13.66
N ILE A 18 -7.32 -6.34 12.86
CA ILE A 18 -6.24 -7.30 13.11
C ILE A 18 -5.60 -6.94 14.46
N PRO A 19 -5.60 -7.83 15.49
CA PRO A 19 -5.15 -7.46 16.82
C PRO A 19 -3.67 -7.03 16.82
N ILE A 20 -3.39 -5.90 17.49
CA ILE A 20 -2.19 -5.08 17.25
C ILE A 20 -1.22 -5.09 18.43
N PRO A 21 -0.29 -6.07 18.52
CA PRO A 21 1.01 -5.83 19.14
C PRO A 21 2.11 -5.65 18.09
N PHE A 22 1.99 -6.28 16.91
CA PHE A 22 3.03 -6.27 15.87
C PHE A 22 2.86 -5.17 14.81
N PHE A 23 1.62 -4.77 14.49
CA PHE A 23 1.34 -3.92 13.32
C PHE A 23 1.51 -2.40 13.57
N SER A 24 1.38 -1.91 14.80
CA SER A 24 1.41 -0.45 15.08
C SER A 24 2.76 0.20 14.73
N SER A 25 3.87 -0.46 15.10
CA SER A 25 5.22 0.08 14.94
C SER A 25 5.67 0.17 13.48
N ILE A 26 5.31 -0.82 12.66
CA ILE A 26 5.73 -0.90 11.25
C ILE A 26 5.06 0.20 10.40
N PHE A 27 3.77 0.46 10.63
CA PHE A 27 2.98 1.36 9.77
C PHE A 27 3.06 2.84 10.16
N SER A 28 3.16 3.16 11.46
CA SER A 28 3.29 4.55 11.93
C SER A 28 4.49 5.28 11.30
N SER A 29 5.55 4.52 11.01
CA SER A 29 6.85 5.04 10.62
C SER A 29 7.16 5.01 9.13
N SER A 30 6.20 4.61 8.29
CA SER A 30 6.36 4.48 6.83
C SER A 30 5.45 5.43 6.03
N PHE A 31 4.67 6.28 6.71
CA PHE A 31 3.66 7.16 6.11
C PHE A 31 3.78 8.65 6.54
N SER A 32 4.88 9.04 7.19
CA SER A 32 5.09 10.40 7.69
C SER A 32 6.34 11.05 7.09
N SER A 33 6.28 11.34 5.79
CA SER A 33 7.30 12.12 5.08
C SER A 33 6.69 12.90 3.91
N THR A 34 5.81 13.84 4.23
CA THR A 34 5.44 14.95 3.33
C THR A 34 6.16 16.20 3.82
N HIS A 35 6.97 16.84 2.97
CA HIS A 35 7.71 18.04 3.34
C HIS A 35 6.77 19.18 3.78
N SER A 36 7.09 19.79 4.92
CA SER A 36 6.60 21.09 5.35
C SER A 36 7.80 22.03 5.43
N SER A 37 7.84 23.07 4.59
CA SER A 37 8.87 24.11 4.64
C SER A 37 8.81 24.87 5.98
N PRO A 38 9.95 25.23 6.60
CA PRO A 38 9.96 25.96 7.86
C PRO A 38 9.54 27.42 7.71
N TYR A 39 8.98 27.93 8.80
CA TYR A 39 8.47 29.28 9.02
C TYR A 39 9.59 30.33 9.08
N ASN A 40 9.32 31.57 8.68
CA ASN A 40 10.19 32.74 8.88
C ASN A 40 9.35 33.83 9.60
N PRO A 41 9.81 34.47 10.69
CA PRO A 41 8.95 35.31 11.53
C PRO A 41 8.76 36.74 11.00
N ASN A 42 7.56 37.29 11.25
CA ASN A 42 7.19 38.67 10.91
C ASN A 42 7.93 39.73 11.75
N PRO A 43 8.12 40.95 11.23
CA PRO A 43 8.14 42.17 12.01
C PRO A 43 6.76 42.86 12.06
N ILE A 44 6.47 43.33 13.26
CA ILE A 44 5.39 44.21 13.74
C ILE A 44 4.99 45.36 12.79
N PHE A 45 3.68 45.65 12.65
CA PHE A 45 3.16 47.03 12.62
C PHE A 45 1.69 47.14 13.10
N ASP A 46 1.31 48.37 13.45
CA ASP A 46 0.22 48.80 14.36
C ASP A 46 -1.19 48.95 13.68
N PRO A 47 -2.33 48.79 14.39
CA PRO A 47 -3.67 48.83 13.77
C PRO A 47 -4.41 50.16 13.98
N SER A 48 -4.89 50.79 12.91
CA SER A 48 -5.96 51.79 12.99
C SER A 48 -6.84 51.86 11.73
N HIS A 49 -8.11 52.22 11.95
CA HIS A 49 -9.18 52.55 10.98
C HIS A 49 -9.83 51.46 10.11
N SER A 50 -11.06 51.12 10.53
CA SER A 50 -12.25 50.90 9.69
C SER A 50 -13.15 52.17 9.73
N PRO A 51 -14.29 52.34 8.99
CA PRO A 51 -14.99 51.38 8.09
C PRO A 51 -15.66 51.93 6.78
N GLN A 52 -16.01 51.02 5.84
CA GLN A 52 -17.22 51.03 4.93
C GLN A 52 -17.40 52.15 3.84
N PRO A 53 -18.34 52.04 2.86
CA PRO A 53 -18.71 50.90 1.97
C PRO A 53 -18.89 51.33 0.47
N HIS A 54 -19.85 50.70 -0.27
CA HIS A 54 -20.28 50.90 -1.69
C HIS A 54 -19.46 50.15 -2.77
N SER A 55 -20.01 49.64 -3.88
CA SER A 55 -21.39 49.28 -4.27
C SER A 55 -21.39 48.47 -5.60
N GLU A 56 -22.25 47.46 -5.74
CA GLU A 56 -22.69 46.89 -7.04
C GLU A 56 -23.62 47.90 -7.79
N PRO A 57 -24.01 47.73 -9.10
CA PRO A 57 -24.20 46.45 -9.82
C PRO A 57 -23.97 46.43 -11.38
N GLN A 58 -24.36 45.31 -12.03
CA GLN A 58 -24.82 45.16 -13.44
C GLN A 58 -23.78 45.34 -14.59
N SER A 59 -23.98 44.87 -15.84
CA SER A 59 -24.71 43.70 -16.43
C SER A 59 -24.38 43.59 -17.95
N MET A 60 -24.97 42.60 -18.66
CA MET A 60 -24.91 42.37 -20.13
C MET A 60 -23.56 41.81 -20.67
N ALA A 61 -23.43 40.70 -21.42
CA ALA A 61 -24.20 40.04 -22.49
C ALA A 61 -23.77 40.43 -23.93
N SER A 62 -24.02 39.53 -24.91
CA SER A 62 -23.67 39.60 -26.35
C SER A 62 -22.23 39.16 -26.71
N ALA A 63 -21.94 38.41 -27.79
CA ALA A 63 -22.76 37.54 -28.65
C ALA A 63 -21.85 36.56 -29.46
N ALA A 64 -22.49 35.65 -30.20
CA ALA A 64 -21.86 34.59 -30.99
C ALA A 64 -21.12 35.05 -32.26
N SER A 65 -20.27 34.17 -32.81
CA SER A 65 -20.29 33.87 -34.25
C SER A 65 -19.84 32.44 -34.54
N GLN A 66 -20.37 31.87 -35.62
CA GLN A 66 -20.08 30.52 -36.12
C GLN A 66 -19.15 30.59 -37.34
N ALA A 67 -18.41 29.51 -37.62
CA ALA A 67 -18.13 29.10 -39.01
C ALA A 67 -17.76 27.60 -39.07
N THR A 68 -18.54 26.84 -39.81
CA THR A 68 -18.28 25.46 -40.24
C THR A 68 -17.41 25.43 -41.50
N LEU A 69 -16.64 24.35 -41.71
CA LEU A 69 -16.63 23.62 -42.99
C LEU A 69 -15.95 22.25 -42.88
N SER A 70 -16.49 21.30 -43.63
CA SER A 70 -16.15 19.89 -43.72
C SER A 70 -15.07 19.60 -44.78
N PHE A 71 -14.46 18.41 -44.78
CA PHE A 71 -14.52 17.46 -45.91
C PHE A 71 -13.83 16.11 -45.59
N LEU A 72 -14.44 15.03 -46.07
CA LEU A 72 -13.91 13.65 -46.23
C LEU A 72 -14.03 13.31 -47.74
N PRO A 73 -13.24 12.38 -48.33
CA PRO A 73 -13.70 10.98 -48.38
C PRO A 73 -12.58 9.89 -48.43
N SER A 74 -13.00 8.67 -48.74
CA SER A 74 -12.43 7.33 -48.50
C SER A 74 -11.78 6.63 -49.72
N THR A 75 -11.14 5.46 -49.50
CA THR A 75 -11.19 4.15 -50.24
C THR A 75 -9.96 3.27 -49.84
N SER A 76 -10.01 1.97 -49.45
CA SER A 76 -10.45 0.67 -50.04
C SER A 76 -9.41 0.02 -51.02
N ALA A 77 -9.17 -1.29 -51.10
CA ALA A 77 -9.41 -2.48 -50.23
C ALA A 77 -8.66 -3.76 -50.74
N SER A 78 -8.68 -4.89 -49.98
CA SER A 78 -8.40 -6.30 -50.42
C SER A 78 -6.91 -6.71 -50.66
N SER A 79 -6.45 -7.98 -50.73
CA SER A 79 -6.92 -9.33 -50.29
C SER A 79 -5.84 -10.43 -50.48
N SER A 80 -6.15 -11.69 -50.11
CA SER A 80 -5.69 -12.99 -50.69
C SER A 80 -4.71 -13.89 -49.87
N SER A 81 -4.62 -15.17 -50.29
CA SER A 81 -4.16 -16.33 -49.49
C SER A 81 -3.32 -17.33 -50.29
N ARG A 82 -2.47 -18.14 -49.63
CA ARG A 82 -2.10 -19.55 -49.98
C ARG A 82 -1.20 -20.19 -48.90
N ARG A 83 -1.60 -21.33 -48.32
CA ARG A 83 -1.19 -22.73 -48.63
C ARG A 83 0.28 -23.09 -48.38
N GLN A 84 0.50 -24.13 -47.57
CA GLN A 84 1.74 -24.93 -47.49
C GLN A 84 1.93 -25.81 -48.76
N PRO A 85 3.06 -26.53 -48.89
CA PRO A 85 3.06 -27.92 -48.41
C PRO A 85 4.34 -28.36 -47.67
N ALA A 86 4.28 -29.53 -47.04
CA ALA A 86 5.41 -30.30 -46.51
C ALA A 86 5.61 -31.61 -47.30
N PRO A 87 6.76 -32.29 -47.13
CA PRO A 87 6.80 -33.74 -47.32
C PRO A 87 7.51 -34.52 -46.17
N SER A 88 6.84 -35.58 -45.70
CA SER A 88 7.31 -37.00 -45.50
C SER A 88 8.69 -37.32 -44.87
N ILE A 89 8.96 -38.38 -44.09
CA ILE A 89 8.22 -39.40 -43.31
C ILE A 89 9.30 -40.39 -42.74
N LEU A 90 9.23 -40.74 -41.44
CA LEU A 90 9.80 -41.96 -40.76
C LEU A 90 11.35 -42.23 -40.78
N PRO A 91 11.87 -43.22 -40.00
CA PRO A 91 11.86 -43.27 -38.52
C PRO A 91 13.21 -43.72 -37.89
N LEU A 92 13.42 -43.58 -36.55
CA LEU A 92 13.99 -44.60 -35.62
C LEU A 92 14.60 -44.04 -34.31
N SER A 93 14.66 -44.95 -33.33
CA SER A 93 15.56 -44.99 -32.16
C SER A 93 15.23 -44.16 -30.92
N ARG A 94 15.61 -44.73 -29.76
CA ARG A 94 15.30 -44.30 -28.40
C ARG A 94 16.52 -43.67 -27.71
N SER A 95 16.21 -43.00 -26.60
CA SER A 95 17.07 -42.75 -25.42
C SER A 95 17.80 -41.39 -25.36
N PRO A 96 18.01 -40.84 -24.14
CA PRO A 96 18.09 -39.40 -23.96
C PRO A 96 19.53 -38.90 -23.79
N VAL A 97 19.81 -37.70 -24.32
CA VAL A 97 21.01 -36.92 -23.99
C VAL A 97 20.60 -35.59 -23.38
N ALA A 98 21.12 -35.31 -22.19
CA ALA A 98 20.86 -34.06 -21.50
C ALA A 98 21.58 -32.90 -22.21
N LEU A 99 20.81 -31.93 -22.73
CA LEU A 99 21.36 -30.68 -23.27
C LEU A 99 21.00 -29.50 -22.37
N ARG A 100 22.02 -28.93 -21.73
CA ARG A 100 21.92 -27.59 -21.13
C ARG A 100 21.81 -26.56 -22.25
N SER A 101 20.82 -25.69 -22.20
CA SER A 101 20.78 -24.46 -23.01
C SER A 101 20.97 -23.23 -22.10
N PRO A 102 21.67 -22.17 -22.56
CA PRO A 102 22.09 -21.07 -21.70
C PRO A 102 20.98 -20.02 -21.53
N ILE A 103 20.75 -19.57 -20.30
CA ILE A 103 19.93 -18.38 -20.03
C ILE A 103 20.70 -17.14 -20.49
N ARG A 104 20.06 -16.34 -21.36
CA ARG A 104 20.54 -15.03 -21.80
C ARG A 104 20.75 -14.12 -20.58
N ARG A 105 22.00 -13.77 -20.29
CA ARG A 105 22.36 -12.86 -19.20
C ARG A 105 22.06 -11.42 -19.65
N LEU A 106 20.99 -10.79 -19.14
CA LEU A 106 20.90 -9.32 -19.19
C LEU A 106 21.98 -8.76 -18.26
N GLY A 107 22.74 -7.79 -18.74
CA GLY A 107 23.88 -7.23 -18.03
C GLY A 107 23.44 -6.28 -16.92
N PHE A 108 23.73 -6.65 -15.67
CA PHE A 108 24.18 -5.69 -14.66
C PHE A 108 25.65 -5.98 -14.41
N ALA A 109 26.52 -5.03 -14.79
CA ALA A 109 27.95 -5.13 -14.55
C ALA A 109 28.29 -4.46 -13.21
N GLY A 110 29.10 -5.15 -12.39
CA GLY A 110 30.04 -4.49 -11.49
C GLY A 110 29.48 -3.70 -10.30
N ALA A 111 28.80 -4.37 -9.38
CA ALA A 111 29.01 -4.08 -7.96
C ALA A 111 29.63 -5.33 -7.33
N ALA A 112 30.88 -5.25 -6.88
CA ALA A 112 31.51 -6.34 -6.17
C ALA A 112 30.80 -6.51 -4.83
N ALA A 113 30.20 -7.68 -4.57
CA ALA A 113 29.69 -8.00 -3.26
C ALA A 113 30.88 -8.04 -2.29
N ASP A 114 30.81 -7.23 -1.23
CA ASP A 114 31.87 -7.13 -0.22
C ASP A 114 32.24 -8.53 0.32
N PRO A 115 33.51 -8.96 0.17
CA PRO A 115 33.97 -10.24 0.72
C PRO A 115 33.71 -10.38 2.23
N LEU A 116 33.73 -9.28 2.99
CA LEU A 116 33.44 -9.30 4.43
C LEU A 116 31.97 -9.61 4.70
N LEU A 117 31.04 -9.03 3.92
CA LEU A 117 29.61 -9.35 4.03
C LEU A 117 29.35 -10.83 3.68
N ALA A 118 29.97 -11.34 2.61
CA ALA A 118 29.87 -12.74 2.23
C ALA A 118 30.46 -13.69 3.30
N PHE A 119 31.61 -13.35 3.87
CA PHE A 119 32.27 -14.15 4.91
C PHE A 119 31.53 -14.12 6.25
N HIS A 120 30.95 -12.97 6.63
CA HIS A 120 30.16 -12.81 7.84
C HIS A 120 28.80 -13.52 7.79
N VAL A 121 28.18 -13.58 6.61
CA VAL A 121 27.00 -14.43 6.38
C VAL A 121 27.39 -15.91 6.41
N ALA A 122 28.52 -16.29 5.79
CA ALA A 122 28.98 -17.67 5.77
C ALA A 122 29.37 -18.21 7.17
N SER A 123 30.03 -17.40 8.01
CA SER A 123 30.44 -17.82 9.35
C SER A 123 29.24 -18.08 10.27
N LYS A 124 28.22 -17.20 10.26
CA LYS A 124 27.02 -17.36 11.11
C LYS A 124 26.10 -18.52 10.73
N THR A 125 26.20 -19.10 9.54
CA THR A 125 25.37 -20.26 9.16
C THR A 125 25.74 -21.57 9.86
N ARG A 126 26.86 -21.62 10.62
CA ARG A 126 27.29 -22.84 11.33
C ARG A 126 26.73 -23.02 12.74
N ASP A 127 26.29 -21.95 13.40
CA ASP A 127 26.02 -21.97 14.86
C ASP A 127 24.53 -21.94 15.27
N VAL A 128 23.58 -22.03 14.32
CA VAL A 128 22.14 -21.92 14.62
C VAL A 128 21.39 -23.22 14.33
N VAL A 129 21.48 -24.18 15.25
CA VAL A 129 20.62 -25.37 15.29
C VAL A 129 19.82 -25.40 16.60
N GLY A 130 18.48 -25.44 16.48
CA GLY A 130 17.60 -25.88 17.56
C GLY A 130 16.89 -24.78 18.36
N ARG A 131 15.73 -24.31 17.87
CA ARG A 131 14.59 -23.85 18.69
C ARG A 131 13.27 -24.09 17.96
N GLY A 132 12.57 -25.15 18.32
CA GLY A 132 11.20 -25.39 17.86
C GLY A 132 10.21 -24.51 18.62
N VAL A 133 9.49 -23.63 17.92
CA VAL A 133 8.41 -22.83 18.50
C VAL A 133 7.08 -23.43 18.05
N ARG A 134 6.20 -23.75 19.01
CA ARG A 134 4.85 -24.25 18.73
C ARG A 134 4.06 -23.20 17.95
N GLY A 135 3.68 -23.53 16.71
CA GLY A 135 2.89 -22.64 15.86
C GLY A 135 1.48 -22.44 16.40
N VAL A 136 1.11 -21.18 16.67
CA VAL A 136 -0.29 -20.78 16.69
C VAL A 136 -0.76 -20.76 15.23
N VAL A 137 -1.57 -21.73 14.83
CA VAL A 137 -2.15 -21.77 13.49
C VAL A 137 -3.16 -20.64 13.37
N SER A 138 -2.72 -19.47 12.88
CA SER A 138 -3.62 -18.39 12.51
C SER A 138 -4.44 -18.84 11.30
N MET A 139 -5.73 -19.08 11.51
CA MET A 139 -6.68 -19.39 10.43
C MET A 139 -6.52 -18.39 9.29
N ALA A 140 -6.22 -18.89 8.09
CA ALA A 140 -6.13 -18.05 6.89
C ALA A 140 -7.43 -17.28 6.70
N LYS A 141 -7.33 -15.97 6.43
CA LYS A 141 -8.49 -15.15 6.13
C LYS A 141 -9.00 -15.50 4.73
N LYS A 142 -10.32 -15.70 4.60
CA LYS A 142 -10.94 -15.90 3.29
C LYS A 142 -10.65 -14.71 2.37
N SER A 143 -10.38 -15.02 1.10
CA SER A 143 -10.15 -14.07 0.01
C SER A 143 -11.35 -14.05 -0.95
N VAL A 144 -11.43 -13.01 -1.77
CA VAL A 144 -12.30 -12.93 -2.94
C VAL A 144 -12.03 -14.06 -3.95
N GLY A 145 -10.82 -14.64 -3.91
CA GLY A 145 -10.47 -15.85 -4.66
C GLY A 145 -11.26 -17.09 -4.25
N ASP A 146 -11.70 -17.17 -2.98
CA ASP A 146 -12.45 -18.31 -2.42
C ASP A 146 -13.95 -18.26 -2.72
N LEU A 147 -14.44 -17.15 -3.28
CA LEU A 147 -15.86 -16.97 -3.66
C LEU A 147 -16.09 -17.50 -5.07
N SER A 148 -17.16 -18.27 -5.29
CA SER A 148 -17.58 -18.76 -6.61
C SER A 148 -18.26 -17.67 -7.44
N GLU A 149 -18.63 -17.97 -8.69
CA GLU A 149 -19.52 -17.09 -9.46
C GLU A 149 -20.90 -16.99 -8.80
N ALA A 150 -21.44 -18.08 -8.25
CA ALA A 150 -22.74 -18.10 -7.60
C ALA A 150 -22.79 -17.25 -6.31
N ASP A 151 -21.66 -17.04 -5.65
CA ASP A 151 -21.55 -16.16 -4.47
C ASP A 151 -21.52 -14.66 -4.82
N LEU A 152 -21.30 -14.31 -6.10
CA LEU A 152 -20.96 -12.95 -6.55
C LEU A 152 -21.87 -12.41 -7.66
N LYS A 153 -22.49 -13.26 -8.47
CA LYS A 153 -23.29 -12.85 -9.63
C LYS A 153 -24.54 -12.07 -9.22
N GLY A 154 -24.72 -10.90 -9.83
CA GLY A 154 -25.82 -9.98 -9.51
C GLY A 154 -25.72 -9.31 -8.14
N LYS A 155 -24.76 -9.71 -7.29
CA LYS A 155 -24.59 -9.22 -5.92
C LYS A 155 -23.89 -7.87 -5.90
N VAL A 156 -24.34 -7.00 -5.00
CA VAL A 156 -23.70 -5.70 -4.76
C VAL A 156 -22.59 -5.86 -3.73
N VAL A 157 -21.36 -5.54 -4.14
CA VAL A 157 -20.16 -5.75 -3.35
C VAL A 157 -19.60 -4.41 -2.89
N PHE A 158 -19.59 -4.18 -1.57
CA PHE A 158 -18.86 -3.06 -1.00
C PHE A 158 -17.36 -3.41 -0.99
N LEU A 159 -16.61 -2.82 -1.91
CA LEU A 159 -15.17 -3.00 -2.03
C LEU A 159 -14.44 -1.79 -1.44
N ARG A 160 -13.79 -1.98 -0.30
CA ARG A 160 -12.90 -0.97 0.29
C ARG A 160 -11.51 -1.09 -0.31
N ALA A 161 -11.11 -0.14 -1.15
CA ALA A 161 -9.77 -0.06 -1.74
C ALA A 161 -8.97 1.12 -1.13
N ASP A 162 -7.63 1.07 -1.22
CA ASP A 162 -6.80 2.27 -0.99
C ASP A 162 -6.54 2.98 -2.32
N LEU A 163 -7.31 4.01 -2.62
CA LEU A 163 -7.12 4.90 -3.78
C LEU A 163 -6.59 6.27 -3.37
N ASN A 164 -5.98 6.41 -2.19
CA ASN A 164 -5.38 7.66 -1.75
C ASN A 164 -4.05 7.88 -2.51
N VAL A 165 -4.16 8.42 -3.73
CA VAL A 165 -3.05 8.74 -4.65
C VAL A 165 -2.59 10.19 -4.49
N PRO A 166 -1.30 10.50 -4.78
CA PRO A 166 -0.86 11.89 -4.90
C PRO A 166 -1.45 12.53 -6.16
N LEU A 167 -1.87 13.79 -6.02
CA LEU A 167 -2.37 14.63 -7.10
C LEU A 167 -1.51 15.90 -7.19
N ASP A 168 -1.32 16.43 -8.40
CA ASP A 168 -0.71 17.75 -8.62
C ASP A 168 -1.69 18.91 -8.34
N GLU A 169 -1.24 20.14 -8.54
CA GLU A 169 -2.05 21.36 -8.33
C GLU A 169 -3.28 21.44 -9.26
N ASN A 170 -3.20 20.83 -10.44
CA ASN A 170 -4.28 20.71 -11.43
C ASN A 170 -5.19 19.49 -11.18
N ARG A 171 -4.94 18.73 -10.12
CA ARG A 171 -5.57 17.45 -9.74
C ARG A 171 -5.28 16.27 -10.68
N ASN A 172 -4.22 16.31 -11.48
CA ASN A 172 -3.75 15.13 -12.22
C ASN A 172 -3.08 14.13 -11.27
N ILE A 173 -3.21 12.85 -11.58
CA ILE A 173 -2.59 11.77 -10.79
C ILE A 173 -1.10 11.70 -11.12
N THR A 174 -0.23 11.86 -10.11
CA THR A 174 1.23 11.80 -10.29
C THR A 174 1.82 10.40 -10.01
N ASP A 175 1.11 9.56 -9.24
CA ASP A 175 1.39 8.13 -9.10
C ASP A 175 0.07 7.34 -8.93
N ASP A 176 -0.25 6.52 -9.93
CA ASP A 176 -1.44 5.66 -9.97
C ASP A 176 -1.18 4.23 -9.49
N THR A 177 -0.02 3.95 -8.87
CA THR A 177 0.36 2.60 -8.39
C THR A 177 -0.68 1.97 -7.48
N ARG A 178 -1.33 2.76 -6.62
CA ARG A 178 -2.40 2.28 -5.75
C ARG A 178 -3.68 1.91 -6.49
N ILE A 179 -4.03 2.67 -7.53
CA ILE A 179 -5.16 2.35 -8.41
C ILE A 179 -4.87 1.01 -9.10
N ARG A 180 -3.70 0.90 -9.76
CA ARG A 180 -3.24 -0.36 -10.40
C ARG A 180 -3.28 -1.56 -9.45
N ALA A 181 -2.92 -1.39 -8.19
CA ALA A 181 -2.89 -2.46 -7.21
C ALA A 181 -4.29 -3.00 -6.83
N ALA A 182 -5.35 -2.19 -6.93
CA ALA A 182 -6.73 -2.61 -6.71
C ALA A 182 -7.41 -3.25 -7.94
N ILE A 183 -6.91 -2.98 -9.16
CA ILE A 183 -7.48 -3.49 -10.43
C ILE A 183 -7.71 -5.01 -10.45
N PRO A 184 -6.79 -5.88 -9.96
CA PRO A 184 -7.00 -7.33 -9.97
C PRO A 184 -8.25 -7.76 -9.21
N THR A 185 -8.50 -7.17 -8.03
CA THR A 185 -9.69 -7.45 -7.21
C THR A 185 -10.96 -6.97 -7.90
N ILE A 186 -10.94 -5.74 -8.45
CA ILE A 186 -12.09 -5.16 -9.14
C ILE A 186 -12.44 -6.01 -10.38
N LYS A 187 -11.47 -6.33 -11.24
CA LYS A 187 -11.71 -7.14 -12.45
C LYS A 187 -12.22 -8.54 -12.15
N HIS A 188 -11.75 -9.18 -11.07
CA HIS A 188 -12.23 -10.49 -10.67
C HIS A 188 -13.70 -10.46 -10.23
N LEU A 189 -14.10 -9.46 -9.44
CA LEU A 189 -15.50 -9.23 -9.08
C LEU A 189 -16.36 -9.00 -10.34
N MET A 190 -15.93 -8.09 -11.22
CA MET A 190 -16.63 -7.80 -12.47
C MET A 190 -16.80 -9.05 -13.35
N SER A 191 -15.74 -9.85 -13.50
CA SER A 191 -15.75 -11.07 -14.32
C SER A 191 -16.70 -12.16 -13.83
N LYS A 192 -17.15 -12.08 -12.57
CA LYS A 192 -18.13 -12.97 -11.94
C LYS A 192 -19.54 -12.36 -11.87
N GLY A 193 -19.79 -11.27 -12.58
CA GLY A 193 -21.09 -10.59 -12.64
C GLY A 193 -21.45 -9.80 -11.39
N ALA A 194 -20.49 -9.49 -10.50
CA ALA A 194 -20.75 -8.65 -9.34
C ALA A 194 -20.94 -7.18 -9.73
N LYS A 195 -21.74 -6.47 -8.96
CA LYS A 195 -21.95 -5.02 -9.03
C LYS A 195 -21.02 -4.35 -8.00
N VAL A 196 -19.99 -3.63 -8.43
CA VAL A 196 -18.92 -3.17 -7.52
C VAL A 196 -19.18 -1.75 -7.02
N LEU A 197 -19.45 -1.61 -5.71
CA LEU A 197 -19.41 -0.32 -5.01
C LEU A 197 -18.00 -0.08 -4.48
N LEU A 198 -17.23 0.72 -5.22
CA LEU A 198 -15.84 1.03 -4.92
C LEU A 198 -15.78 2.19 -3.92
N SER A 199 -15.29 1.91 -2.72
CA SER A 199 -15.14 2.86 -1.62
C SER A 199 -13.66 3.16 -1.35
N SER A 200 -13.32 4.44 -1.21
CA SER A 200 -11.99 4.88 -0.81
C SER A 200 -12.04 6.16 0.03
N HIS A 201 -10.88 6.52 0.56
CA HIS A 201 -10.60 7.87 1.06
C HIS A 201 -9.57 8.56 0.15
N LEU A 202 -9.52 9.89 0.23
CA LEU A 202 -8.43 10.70 -0.32
C LEU A 202 -8.02 11.76 0.71
N GLY A 203 -6.72 11.84 1.02
CA GLY A 203 -6.16 12.78 1.97
C GLY A 203 -6.77 12.72 3.39
N ARG A 204 -6.89 13.90 4.01
CA ARG A 204 -7.46 14.12 5.34
C ARG A 204 -8.34 15.38 5.33
N PRO A 205 -9.52 15.33 4.68
CA PRO A 205 -10.46 16.45 4.67
C PRO A 205 -10.93 16.81 6.08
N LYS A 206 -11.32 18.08 6.28
CA LYS A 206 -12.03 18.57 7.47
C LYS A 206 -13.49 18.87 7.11
N GLY A 207 -14.17 17.89 6.52
CA GLY A 207 -15.49 18.01 5.87
C GLY A 207 -15.42 18.06 4.35
N VAL A 208 -16.60 18.07 3.70
CA VAL A 208 -16.78 18.05 2.24
C VAL A 208 -15.97 19.17 1.58
N THR A 209 -15.03 18.81 0.70
CA THR A 209 -14.11 19.76 0.06
C THR A 209 -13.71 19.28 -1.35
N PRO A 210 -13.90 20.09 -2.42
CA PRO A 210 -13.60 19.66 -3.81
C PRO A 210 -12.16 19.19 -4.08
N LYS A 211 -11.20 19.67 -3.27
CA LYS A 211 -9.79 19.25 -3.31
C LYS A 211 -9.58 17.76 -2.99
N PHE A 212 -10.44 17.19 -2.15
CA PHE A 212 -10.35 15.79 -1.71
C PHE A 212 -11.47 14.90 -2.30
N SER A 213 -12.17 15.37 -3.34
CA SER A 213 -13.10 14.53 -4.10
C SER A 213 -12.35 13.44 -4.87
N LEU A 214 -12.94 12.24 -4.96
CA LEU A 214 -12.42 11.12 -5.74
C LEU A 214 -12.69 11.25 -7.26
N ALA A 215 -13.36 12.31 -7.71
CA ALA A 215 -13.67 12.53 -9.13
C ALA A 215 -12.47 12.44 -10.11
N PRO A 216 -11.26 12.94 -9.80
CA PRO A 216 -10.10 12.85 -10.71
C PRO A 216 -9.64 11.42 -11.03
N LEU A 217 -10.07 10.43 -10.23
CA LEU A 217 -9.66 9.03 -10.39
C LEU A 217 -10.50 8.31 -11.46
N VAL A 218 -11.68 8.83 -11.80
CA VAL A 218 -12.66 8.18 -12.69
C VAL A 218 -12.10 7.85 -14.08
N PRO A 219 -11.39 8.77 -14.80
CA PRO A 219 -10.85 8.45 -16.12
C PRO A 219 -9.82 7.32 -16.06
N ARG A 220 -8.91 7.36 -15.07
CA ARG A 220 -7.84 6.36 -14.92
C ARG A 220 -8.36 4.99 -14.48
N LEU A 221 -9.36 4.96 -13.59
CA LEU A 221 -10.06 3.73 -13.24
C LEU A 221 -10.77 3.14 -14.46
N SER A 222 -11.47 3.96 -15.24
CA SER A 222 -12.20 3.52 -16.44
C SER A 222 -11.27 2.93 -17.49
N GLU A 223 -10.15 3.61 -17.79
CA GLU A 223 -9.10 3.14 -18.69
C GLU A 223 -8.53 1.78 -18.26
N LEU A 224 -8.15 1.64 -16.98
CA LEU A 224 -7.53 0.41 -16.48
C LEU A 224 -8.51 -0.76 -16.39
N LEU A 225 -9.80 -0.50 -16.17
CA LEU A 225 -10.85 -1.52 -16.09
C LEU A 225 -11.39 -1.92 -17.47
N GLY A 226 -11.38 -1.00 -18.46
CA GLY A 226 -11.97 -1.21 -19.77
C GLY A 226 -13.49 -1.00 -19.82
N VAL A 227 -14.05 -0.33 -18.79
CA VAL A 227 -15.47 0.04 -18.68
C VAL A 227 -15.59 1.47 -18.17
N THR A 228 -16.67 2.17 -18.48
CA THR A 228 -16.96 3.46 -17.83
C THR A 228 -17.24 3.22 -16.35
N VAL A 229 -16.45 3.86 -15.48
CA VAL A 229 -16.72 3.90 -14.04
C VAL A 229 -17.64 5.07 -13.76
N GLU A 230 -18.79 4.80 -13.18
CA GLU A 230 -19.68 5.85 -12.68
C GLU A 230 -19.15 6.37 -11.34
N LYS A 231 -19.50 7.62 -11.00
CA LYS A 231 -19.16 8.23 -9.72
C LYS A 231 -20.43 8.76 -9.06
N ALA A 232 -20.57 8.50 -7.75
CA ALA A 232 -21.56 9.13 -6.91
C ALA A 232 -20.98 10.39 -6.23
N ASP A 233 -21.86 11.35 -5.94
CA ASP A 233 -21.48 12.59 -5.25
C ASP A 233 -21.47 12.44 -3.72
N ASP A 234 -21.96 11.30 -3.22
CA ASP A 234 -21.91 10.87 -1.82
C ASP A 234 -21.43 9.40 -1.71
N CYS A 235 -21.33 8.89 -0.48
CA CYS A 235 -21.10 7.49 -0.13
C CYS A 235 -22.27 6.84 0.63
N ILE A 236 -23.27 7.62 1.06
CA ILE A 236 -24.51 7.14 1.71
C ILE A 236 -25.76 7.87 1.18
N GLY A 237 -26.95 7.31 1.43
CA GLY A 237 -28.22 7.96 1.15
C GLY A 237 -29.00 7.37 -0.03
N PRO A 238 -30.23 7.87 -0.29
CA PRO A 238 -31.18 7.24 -1.21
C PRO A 238 -30.71 7.25 -2.67
N GLU A 239 -29.89 8.22 -3.08
CA GLU A 239 -29.29 8.23 -4.42
C GLU A 239 -28.28 7.09 -4.60
N ILE A 240 -27.55 6.73 -3.54
CA ILE A 240 -26.59 5.62 -3.57
C ILE A 240 -27.32 4.28 -3.63
N GLU A 241 -28.43 4.14 -2.90
CA GLU A 241 -29.32 2.97 -2.99
C GLU A 241 -29.86 2.79 -4.41
N GLN A 242 -30.31 3.88 -5.06
CA GLN A 242 -30.81 3.86 -6.44
C GLN A 242 -29.69 3.52 -7.45
N LYS A 243 -28.53 4.19 -7.37
CA LYS A 243 -27.39 3.91 -8.26
C LYS A 243 -26.85 2.49 -8.08
N ALA A 244 -26.77 1.98 -6.86
CA ALA A 244 -26.36 0.60 -6.57
C ALA A 244 -27.33 -0.44 -7.15
N ALA A 245 -28.64 -0.20 -7.04
CA ALA A 245 -29.67 -1.07 -7.62
C ALA A 245 -29.61 -1.07 -9.16
N ALA A 246 -29.46 0.11 -9.77
CA ALA A 246 -29.40 0.32 -11.22
C ALA A 246 -28.10 -0.17 -11.87
N LEU A 247 -27.00 -0.29 -11.11
CA LEU A 247 -25.69 -0.72 -11.63
C LEU A 247 -25.80 -2.07 -12.36
N PRO A 248 -25.32 -2.23 -13.60
CA PRO A 248 -25.38 -3.50 -14.33
C PRO A 248 -24.42 -4.54 -13.72
N GLU A 249 -24.61 -5.82 -14.04
CA GLU A 249 -23.62 -6.86 -13.72
C GLU A 249 -22.27 -6.51 -14.34
N GLY A 250 -21.19 -6.59 -13.55
CA GLY A 250 -19.86 -6.12 -13.97
C GLY A 250 -19.67 -4.60 -13.96
N GLY A 251 -20.70 -3.82 -13.61
CA GLY A 251 -20.61 -2.37 -13.44
C GLY A 251 -19.82 -1.97 -12.18
N VAL A 252 -19.27 -0.76 -12.20
CA VAL A 252 -18.47 -0.19 -11.11
C VAL A 252 -18.93 1.23 -10.80
N LEU A 253 -19.33 1.47 -9.55
CA LEU A 253 -19.67 2.79 -9.02
C LEU A 253 -18.64 3.21 -7.97
N LEU A 254 -17.94 4.31 -8.22
CA LEU A 254 -17.04 4.96 -7.26
C LEU A 254 -17.86 5.86 -6.33
N LEU A 255 -17.94 5.49 -5.06
CA LEU A 255 -18.51 6.33 -4.00
C LEU A 255 -17.61 7.55 -3.75
N GLU A 256 -18.17 8.64 -3.22
CA GLU A 256 -17.36 9.78 -2.79
C GLU A 256 -16.53 9.47 -1.52
N ASN A 257 -15.51 10.29 -1.26
CA ASN A 257 -14.55 10.15 -0.19
C ASN A 257 -15.21 9.96 1.19
N VAL A 258 -15.09 8.75 1.75
CA VAL A 258 -15.70 8.41 3.04
C VAL A 258 -15.26 9.30 4.21
N ARG A 259 -14.09 9.95 4.12
CA ARG A 259 -13.61 10.90 5.15
C ARG A 259 -14.29 12.28 5.10
N PHE A 260 -15.17 12.55 4.14
CA PHE A 260 -16.07 13.70 4.24
C PHE A 260 -17.01 13.61 5.45
N TYR A 261 -17.29 12.40 5.93
CA TYR A 261 -17.98 12.13 7.18
C TYR A 261 -16.98 11.96 8.34
N PRO A 262 -17.01 12.81 9.39
CA PRO A 262 -16.19 12.60 10.58
C PRO A 262 -16.54 11.30 11.34
N GLU A 263 -17.71 10.71 11.05
CA GLU A 263 -18.16 9.41 11.53
C GLU A 263 -17.28 8.23 11.07
N GLU A 264 -16.62 8.34 9.91
CA GLU A 264 -15.71 7.33 9.36
C GLU A 264 -14.57 7.02 10.34
N GLU A 265 -13.82 8.04 10.74
CA GLU A 265 -12.65 7.86 11.63
C GLU A 265 -13.05 7.55 13.07
N LYS A 266 -14.28 7.91 13.47
CA LYS A 266 -14.89 7.55 14.76
C LYS A 266 -15.49 6.14 14.78
N ASN A 267 -15.56 5.45 13.64
CA ASN A 267 -16.22 4.15 13.49
C ASN A 267 -17.68 4.15 13.99
N ALA A 268 -18.42 5.22 13.69
CA ALA A 268 -19.78 5.39 14.22
C ALA A 268 -20.71 4.27 13.69
N PRO A 269 -21.39 3.50 14.57
CA PRO A 269 -22.21 2.36 14.15
C PRO A 269 -23.29 2.71 13.12
N GLU A 270 -23.99 3.83 13.29
CA GLU A 270 -25.03 4.27 12.36
C GLU A 270 -24.48 4.65 10.97
N PHE A 271 -23.27 5.19 10.89
CA PHE A 271 -22.62 5.47 9.60
C PHE A 271 -22.16 4.17 8.92
N ALA A 272 -21.56 3.25 9.68
CA ALA A 272 -21.20 1.92 9.20
C ALA A 272 -22.43 1.12 8.71
N LYS A 273 -23.58 1.26 9.38
CA LYS A 273 -24.86 0.66 8.98
C LYS A 273 -25.39 1.25 7.68
N LYS A 274 -25.30 2.58 7.49
CA LYS A 274 -25.67 3.24 6.23
C LYS A 274 -24.79 2.81 5.06
N LEU A 275 -23.47 2.74 5.26
CA LEU A 275 -22.52 2.21 4.26
C LEU A 275 -22.80 0.74 3.89
N ALA A 276 -23.26 -0.06 4.86
CA ALA A 276 -23.60 -1.46 4.65
C ALA A 276 -24.97 -1.68 3.97
N ALA A 277 -25.93 -0.76 4.12
CA ALA A 277 -27.30 -0.94 3.64
C ALA A 277 -27.41 -1.10 2.10
N VAL A 278 -26.41 -0.61 1.36
CA VAL A 278 -26.36 -0.62 -0.11
C VAL A 278 -25.67 -1.86 -0.71
N ALA A 279 -25.24 -2.83 0.09
CA ALA A 279 -24.47 -3.98 -0.37
C ALA A 279 -24.92 -5.33 0.24
N ASP A 280 -24.65 -6.42 -0.46
CA ASP A 280 -24.83 -7.79 0.02
C ASP A 280 -23.63 -8.28 0.85
N LEU A 281 -22.42 -7.97 0.39
CA LEU A 281 -21.18 -8.51 0.95
C LEU A 281 -20.02 -7.50 0.92
N TYR A 282 -18.97 -7.80 1.69
CA TYR A 282 -17.84 -6.90 1.91
C TYR A 282 -16.50 -7.51 1.47
N VAL A 283 -15.73 -6.74 0.71
CA VAL A 283 -14.34 -7.04 0.34
C VAL A 283 -13.45 -5.91 0.84
N ASN A 284 -12.44 -6.23 1.66
CA ASN A 284 -11.41 -5.27 2.06
C ASN A 284 -10.13 -5.52 1.26
N ASP A 285 -9.72 -4.54 0.46
CA ASP A 285 -8.47 -4.55 -0.31
C ASP A 285 -7.56 -3.36 0.06
N ALA A 286 -7.85 -2.70 1.20
CA ALA A 286 -7.22 -1.47 1.64
C ALA A 286 -6.30 -1.70 2.86
N PHE A 287 -5.30 -2.57 2.71
CA PHE A 287 -4.39 -2.98 3.79
C PHE A 287 -3.76 -1.79 4.53
N GLY A 288 -3.34 -0.74 3.80
CA GLY A 288 -2.78 0.48 4.39
C GLY A 288 -3.72 1.20 5.39
N THR A 289 -5.03 0.95 5.33
CA THR A 289 -6.03 1.46 6.31
C THR A 289 -6.53 0.41 7.31
N ALA A 290 -6.29 -0.89 7.09
CA ALA A 290 -6.81 -1.98 7.93
C ALA A 290 -6.24 -2.01 9.37
N HIS A 291 -5.18 -1.23 9.65
CA HIS A 291 -4.64 -1.03 11.00
C HIS A 291 -5.50 -0.08 11.87
N ARG A 292 -6.54 0.54 11.31
CA ARG A 292 -7.47 1.42 12.03
C ARG A 292 -8.86 0.81 12.03
N ALA A 293 -9.56 0.90 13.15
CA ALA A 293 -10.99 0.61 13.19
C ALA A 293 -11.74 1.85 12.72
N HIS A 294 -12.01 1.97 11.42
CA HIS A 294 -12.92 2.97 10.85
C HIS A 294 -14.22 2.32 10.39
N ALA A 295 -15.27 3.10 10.13
CA ALA A 295 -16.56 2.59 9.69
C ALA A 295 -16.45 1.76 8.39
N SER A 296 -15.78 2.29 7.36
CA SER A 296 -15.60 1.62 6.07
C SER A 296 -14.60 0.46 6.04
N THR A 297 -13.88 0.19 7.15
CA THR A 297 -12.83 -0.84 7.24
C THR A 297 -13.12 -1.95 8.25
N GLU A 298 -13.73 -1.60 9.39
CA GLU A 298 -14.12 -2.51 10.47
C GLU A 298 -15.64 -2.47 10.71
N GLY A 299 -16.24 -1.28 10.80
CA GLY A 299 -17.64 -1.12 11.18
C GLY A 299 -18.62 -1.86 10.26
N VAL A 300 -18.47 -1.70 8.94
CA VAL A 300 -19.30 -2.38 7.91
C VAL A 300 -19.27 -3.91 8.05
N THR A 301 -18.19 -4.48 8.59
CA THR A 301 -18.08 -5.94 8.79
C THR A 301 -19.03 -6.48 9.86
N LYS A 302 -19.69 -5.62 10.64
CA LYS A 302 -20.73 -6.03 11.61
C LYS A 302 -22.07 -6.30 10.93
N TYR A 303 -22.29 -5.72 9.76
CA TYR A 303 -23.56 -5.75 9.02
C TYR A 303 -23.47 -6.58 7.74
N LEU A 304 -22.32 -6.57 7.04
CA LEU A 304 -22.11 -7.32 5.79
C LEU A 304 -21.51 -8.71 6.02
N LYS A 305 -22.05 -9.72 5.32
CA LYS A 305 -21.59 -11.12 5.32
C LYS A 305 -21.76 -11.73 3.92
N PRO A 306 -20.74 -12.41 3.36
CA PRO A 306 -19.39 -12.62 3.91
C PRO A 306 -18.55 -11.33 3.97
N SER A 307 -17.47 -11.38 4.73
CA SER A 307 -16.43 -10.34 4.81
C SER A 307 -15.09 -10.98 4.44
N VAL A 308 -14.53 -10.66 3.27
CA VAL A 308 -13.31 -11.29 2.74
C VAL A 308 -12.22 -10.27 2.40
N ALA A 309 -10.98 -10.75 2.25
CA ALA A 309 -9.89 -9.94 1.72
C ALA A 309 -9.96 -9.86 0.19
N GLY A 310 -9.59 -8.72 -0.40
CA GLY A 310 -9.20 -8.66 -1.80
C GLY A 310 -7.78 -9.20 -2.01
N PHE A 311 -7.30 -9.23 -3.26
CA PHE A 311 -6.00 -9.82 -3.59
C PHE A 311 -4.80 -9.01 -3.08
N LEU A 312 -4.91 -7.68 -2.97
CA LEU A 312 -3.88 -6.84 -2.36
C LEU A 312 -3.80 -7.15 -0.86
N LEU A 313 -4.94 -7.11 -0.15
CA LEU A 313 -4.95 -7.43 1.29
C LEU A 313 -4.50 -8.88 1.56
N GLN A 314 -4.92 -9.84 0.73
CA GLN A 314 -4.44 -11.22 0.83
C GLN A 314 -2.93 -11.29 0.66
N LYS A 315 -2.37 -10.71 -0.41
CA LYS A 315 -0.92 -10.75 -0.69
C LYS A 315 -0.10 -10.13 0.45
N GLU A 316 -0.57 -9.03 1.04
CA GLU A 316 0.08 -8.39 2.18
C GLU A 316 0.03 -9.27 3.43
N LEU A 317 -1.11 -9.93 3.70
CA LEU A 317 -1.24 -10.90 4.80
C LEU A 317 -0.35 -12.13 4.58
N ASP A 318 -0.34 -12.70 3.37
CA ASP A 318 0.47 -13.87 3.02
C ASP A 318 1.96 -13.56 3.13
N TYR A 319 2.39 -12.37 2.65
CA TYR A 319 3.77 -11.92 2.78
C TYR A 319 4.16 -11.71 4.25
N LEU A 320 3.35 -11.00 5.03
CA LEU A 320 3.68 -10.70 6.43
C LEU A 320 3.61 -11.95 7.31
N VAL A 321 2.57 -12.78 7.19
CA VAL A 321 2.48 -14.04 7.96
C VAL A 321 3.58 -15.01 7.54
N GLY A 322 3.83 -15.17 6.24
CA GLY A 322 4.86 -16.06 5.71
C GLY A 322 6.27 -15.62 6.11
N ALA A 323 6.64 -14.37 5.84
CA ALA A 323 7.97 -13.84 6.11
C ALA A 323 8.27 -13.66 7.61
N VAL A 324 7.25 -13.45 8.46
CA VAL A 324 7.48 -13.14 9.89
C VAL A 324 7.23 -14.35 10.80
N SER A 325 6.24 -15.19 10.53
CA SER A 325 5.89 -16.31 11.44
C SER A 325 6.71 -17.57 11.19
N ASN A 326 7.14 -17.83 9.95
CA ASN A 326 8.03 -18.95 9.62
C ASN A 326 9.00 -18.58 8.48
N PRO A 327 9.92 -17.63 8.70
CA PRO A 327 10.88 -17.19 7.70
C PRO A 327 11.79 -18.33 7.22
N LYS A 328 12.13 -18.30 5.93
CA LYS A 328 13.32 -19.03 5.43
C LYS A 328 14.56 -18.36 6.01
N ARG A 329 15.48 -19.16 6.57
CA ARG A 329 16.73 -18.68 7.16
C ARG A 329 17.93 -18.87 6.20
N PRO A 330 18.95 -18.00 6.24
CA PRO A 330 19.09 -16.82 7.10
C PRO A 330 18.08 -15.72 6.75
N PHE A 331 17.36 -15.23 7.75
CA PHE A 331 16.36 -14.18 7.61
C PHE A 331 16.98 -12.84 7.96
N ALA A 332 17.10 -11.97 6.96
CA ALA A 332 17.58 -10.60 7.13
C ALA A 332 16.41 -9.61 7.07
N ALA A 333 16.44 -8.59 7.92
CA ALA A 333 15.60 -7.40 7.78
C ALA A 333 16.48 -6.15 7.64
N ILE A 334 16.01 -5.21 6.80
CA ILE A 334 16.64 -3.90 6.61
C ILE A 334 15.67 -2.86 7.16
N VAL A 335 16.11 -2.05 8.13
CA VAL A 335 15.30 -0.99 8.75
C VAL A 335 15.99 0.35 8.52
N GLY A 336 15.39 1.15 7.65
CA GLY A 336 15.81 2.52 7.38
C GLY A 336 14.93 3.56 8.09
N GLY A 337 15.48 4.76 8.29
CA GLY A 337 14.73 5.92 8.74
C GLY A 337 15.63 7.07 9.18
N SER A 338 15.05 8.24 9.45
CA SER A 338 15.75 9.37 10.07
C SER A 338 15.79 9.28 11.61
N LYS A 339 14.80 8.62 12.23
CA LYS A 339 14.62 8.59 13.69
C LYS A 339 14.48 7.16 14.23
N VAL A 340 15.31 6.81 15.21
CA VAL A 340 15.22 5.57 16.00
C VAL A 340 13.88 5.50 16.71
N SER A 341 13.41 6.61 17.29
CA SER A 341 12.14 6.70 18.01
C SER A 341 10.94 6.19 17.21
N SER A 342 10.92 6.43 15.90
CA SER A 342 9.87 5.95 14.99
C SER A 342 9.93 4.44 14.72
N LYS A 343 11.08 3.79 14.95
CA LYS A 343 11.35 2.39 14.57
C LYS A 343 11.54 1.43 15.75
N ILE A 344 11.49 1.90 17.01
CA ILE A 344 11.75 1.10 18.22
C ILE A 344 11.00 -0.23 18.20
N GLY A 345 9.67 -0.20 18.20
CA GLY A 345 8.84 -1.41 18.21
C GLY A 345 8.92 -2.26 16.93
N VAL A 346 9.55 -1.77 15.86
CA VAL A 346 9.86 -2.57 14.66
C VAL A 346 11.13 -3.36 14.93
N ILE A 347 12.21 -2.67 15.32
CA ILE A 347 13.49 -3.28 15.67
C ILE A 347 13.31 -4.32 16.76
N GLU A 348 12.66 -3.97 17.87
CA GLU A 348 12.47 -4.88 18.99
C GLU A 348 11.75 -6.17 18.62
N SER A 349 10.76 -6.10 17.73
CA SER A 349 9.99 -7.29 17.32
C SER A 349 10.66 -8.08 16.20
N LEU A 350 11.53 -7.45 15.39
CA LEU A 350 12.40 -8.12 14.44
C LEU A 350 13.55 -8.84 15.15
N LEU A 351 14.13 -8.26 16.22
CA LEU A 351 15.18 -8.90 17.04
C LEU A 351 14.75 -10.25 17.65
N GLU A 352 13.45 -10.51 17.77
CA GLU A 352 12.92 -11.82 18.21
C GLU A 352 12.90 -12.89 17.09
N LYS A 353 13.16 -12.50 15.83
CA LYS A 353 12.80 -13.30 14.64
C LYS A 353 13.91 -13.42 13.60
N VAL A 354 14.66 -12.34 13.34
CA VAL A 354 15.68 -12.27 12.27
C VAL A 354 17.01 -12.86 12.71
N ASP A 355 17.78 -13.40 11.77
CA ASP A 355 19.19 -13.76 11.98
C ASP A 355 20.11 -12.53 11.79
N ILE A 356 19.70 -11.60 10.92
CA ILE A 356 20.45 -10.39 10.54
C ILE A 356 19.51 -9.18 10.57
N LEU A 357 19.96 -8.08 11.18
CA LEU A 357 19.26 -6.79 11.19
C LEU A 357 20.21 -5.71 10.67
N LEU A 358 19.96 -5.20 9.47
CA LEU A 358 20.71 -4.08 8.90
C LEU A 358 19.97 -2.77 9.23
N LEU A 359 20.66 -1.78 9.78
CA LEU A 359 20.11 -0.45 10.01
C LEU A 359 20.70 0.55 9.01
N GLY A 360 19.90 1.53 8.56
CA GLY A 360 20.32 2.52 7.57
C GLY A 360 19.57 3.85 7.66
N GLY A 361 20.00 4.85 6.88
CA GLY A 361 19.49 6.22 6.96
C GLY A 361 19.97 6.95 8.22
N GLY A 362 19.46 8.17 8.44
CA GLY A 362 19.94 9.05 9.52
C GLY A 362 19.90 8.45 10.93
N MET A 363 19.03 7.47 11.19
CA MET A 363 18.94 6.84 12.52
C MET A 363 20.22 6.10 12.95
N ILE A 364 21.11 5.73 12.02
CA ILE A 364 22.39 5.07 12.35
C ILE A 364 23.32 5.95 13.18
N PHE A 365 23.25 7.28 13.03
CA PHE A 365 24.13 8.20 13.75
C PHE A 365 23.85 8.20 15.25
N THR A 366 22.60 7.96 15.68
CA THR A 366 22.29 7.70 17.10
C THR A 366 22.97 6.42 17.61
N PHE A 367 23.09 5.37 16.78
CA PHE A 367 23.81 4.15 17.16
C PHE A 367 25.34 4.35 17.17
N TYR A 368 25.91 5.07 16.21
CA TYR A 368 27.33 5.45 16.21
C TYR A 368 27.69 6.30 17.43
N LYS A 369 26.88 7.31 17.74
CA LYS A 369 27.05 8.16 18.93
C LYS A 369 26.97 7.34 20.22
N ALA A 370 26.04 6.39 20.30
CA ALA A 370 25.91 5.46 21.43
C ALA A 370 27.09 4.47 21.55
N GLN A 371 27.81 4.21 20.45
CA GLN A 371 29.09 3.46 20.42
C GLN A 371 30.32 4.35 20.71
N GLY A 372 30.13 5.64 20.96
CA GLY A 372 31.22 6.60 21.24
C GLY A 372 31.88 7.22 20.00
N LEU A 373 31.33 7.00 18.81
CA LEU A 373 31.88 7.56 17.56
C LEU A 373 31.46 9.03 17.37
N SER A 374 32.32 9.79 16.69
CA SER A 374 32.00 11.13 16.20
C SER A 374 31.05 11.06 15.00
N VAL A 375 30.11 12.00 14.92
CA VAL A 375 29.07 12.02 13.88
C VAL A 375 28.82 13.41 13.28
N GLY A 376 29.65 14.40 13.64
CA GLY A 376 29.55 15.77 13.14
C GLY A 376 28.16 16.39 13.36
N SER A 377 27.61 17.01 12.32
CA SER A 377 26.26 17.61 12.29
C SER A 377 25.14 16.62 11.95
N SER A 378 25.41 15.31 11.94
CA SER A 378 24.43 14.29 11.58
C SER A 378 23.28 14.19 12.58
N LEU A 379 22.14 13.67 12.12
CA LEU A 379 20.91 13.59 12.93
C LEU A 379 21.04 12.57 14.07
N VAL A 380 21.10 13.05 15.31
CA VAL A 380 21.14 12.23 16.54
C VAL A 380 19.88 12.49 17.38
N GLU A 381 19.31 11.42 17.94
CA GLU A 381 18.32 11.50 19.02
C GLU A 381 19.04 11.28 20.36
N GLU A 382 19.56 12.37 20.94
CA GLU A 382 20.39 12.34 22.17
C GLU A 382 19.63 11.69 23.35
N ASP A 383 18.31 11.88 23.42
CA ASP A 383 17.41 11.27 24.40
C ASP A 383 17.11 9.78 24.13
N LYS A 384 17.80 9.16 23.15
CA LYS A 384 17.65 7.75 22.74
C LYS A 384 18.98 6.99 22.66
N LEU A 385 20.11 7.57 23.11
CA LEU A 385 21.40 6.88 23.13
C LEU A 385 21.38 5.61 24.01
N GLU A 386 20.86 5.69 25.23
CA GLU A 386 20.71 4.53 26.13
C GLU A 386 19.87 3.41 25.49
N LEU A 387 18.82 3.78 24.77
CA LEU A 387 17.98 2.83 24.03
C LEU A 387 18.76 2.19 22.88
N ALA A 388 19.55 2.95 22.11
CA ALA A 388 20.39 2.41 21.05
C ALA A 388 21.41 1.39 21.60
N THR A 389 22.08 1.71 22.71
CA THR A 389 22.94 0.78 23.46
C THR A 389 22.21 -0.48 23.90
N THR A 390 20.99 -0.33 24.45
CA THR A 390 20.14 -1.45 24.88
C THR A 390 19.74 -2.35 23.72
N LEU A 391 19.43 -1.78 22.55
CA LEU A 391 19.09 -2.53 21.33
C LEU A 391 20.30 -3.31 20.77
N LEU A 392 21.50 -2.72 20.79
CA LEU A 392 22.75 -3.41 20.44
C LEU A 392 23.02 -4.60 21.39
N ALA A 393 22.87 -4.39 22.70
CA ALA A 393 23.01 -5.45 23.70
C ALA A 393 21.96 -6.57 23.53
N LYS A 394 20.70 -6.21 23.29
CA LYS A 394 19.59 -7.16 23.03
C LYS A 394 19.82 -7.99 21.76
N ALA A 395 20.37 -7.39 20.70
CA ALA A 395 20.76 -8.11 19.49
C ALA A 395 21.86 -9.14 19.77
N LYS A 396 22.94 -8.73 20.46
CA LYS A 396 24.04 -9.61 20.88
C LYS A 396 23.54 -10.78 21.74
N ALA A 397 22.71 -10.50 22.75
CA ALA A 397 22.13 -11.50 23.65
C ALA A 397 21.23 -12.54 22.94
N LYS A 398 20.66 -12.19 21.78
CA LYS A 398 19.84 -13.08 20.95
C LYS A 398 20.60 -13.74 19.79
N GLY A 399 21.90 -13.47 19.64
CA GLY A 399 22.72 -13.96 18.53
C GLY A 399 22.47 -13.24 17.19
N VAL A 400 21.59 -12.23 17.16
CA VAL A 400 21.25 -11.49 15.93
C VAL A 400 22.44 -10.70 15.43
N SER A 401 22.69 -10.76 14.11
CA SER A 401 23.69 -9.92 13.47
C SER A 401 23.13 -8.52 13.20
N LEU A 402 23.19 -7.63 14.20
CA LEU A 402 22.91 -6.22 13.96
C LEU A 402 24.11 -5.58 13.23
N LEU A 403 23.87 -5.10 12.02
CA LEU A 403 24.86 -4.48 11.14
C LEU A 403 24.52 -3.00 10.95
N LEU A 404 25.53 -2.15 11.11
CA LEU A 404 25.54 -0.74 10.73
C LEU A 404 26.49 -0.57 9.53
N PRO A 405 26.36 0.49 8.71
CA PRO A 405 27.30 0.76 7.62
C PRO A 405 28.76 0.93 8.09
N SER A 406 29.69 0.45 7.27
CA SER A 406 31.15 0.63 7.44
C SER A 406 31.62 2.03 7.04
N ASP A 407 30.83 2.71 6.23
CA ASP A 407 31.12 3.97 5.56
C ASP A 407 29.83 4.78 5.38
N VAL A 408 29.99 6.08 5.18
CA VAL A 408 28.90 7.02 4.96
C VAL A 408 29.30 8.06 3.91
N VAL A 409 28.31 8.48 3.10
CA VAL A 409 28.43 9.69 2.29
C VAL A 409 28.11 10.87 3.20
N ILE A 410 29.07 11.77 3.38
CA ILE A 410 28.85 13.04 4.09
C ILE A 410 28.92 14.21 3.11
N ALA A 411 28.26 15.31 3.46
CA ALA A 411 28.11 16.49 2.62
C ALA A 411 28.21 17.78 3.44
N ASP A 412 28.61 18.87 2.80
CA ASP A 412 28.72 20.21 3.40
C ASP A 412 27.36 20.87 3.70
N LYS A 413 26.32 20.52 2.93
CA LYS A 413 24.93 20.99 3.10
C LYS A 413 23.91 19.93 2.70
N PHE A 414 22.67 20.09 3.16
CA PHE A 414 21.55 19.25 2.74
C PHE A 414 20.88 19.81 1.47
N ALA A 415 21.55 19.66 0.32
CA ALA A 415 21.05 20.12 -0.98
C ALA A 415 21.53 19.21 -2.13
N PRO A 416 20.84 19.18 -3.30
CA PRO A 416 21.26 18.37 -4.45
C PRO A 416 22.61 18.75 -5.05
N ASP A 417 23.08 19.98 -4.80
CA ASP A 417 24.33 20.56 -5.28
C ASP A 417 25.43 20.60 -4.20
N ALA A 418 25.31 19.79 -3.15
CA ALA A 418 26.27 19.70 -2.05
C ALA A 418 27.58 19.01 -2.46
N ASN A 419 28.70 19.51 -1.93
CA ASN A 419 29.97 18.81 -2.05
C ASN A 419 29.94 17.59 -1.13
N SER A 420 30.26 16.40 -1.66
CA SER A 420 30.18 15.15 -0.90
C SER A 420 31.46 14.31 -1.00
N LYS A 421 31.74 13.55 0.06
CA LYS A 421 32.84 12.58 0.15
C LYS A 421 32.35 11.32 0.87
N ILE A 422 32.93 10.17 0.52
CA ILE A 422 32.75 8.91 1.27
C ILE A 422 33.80 8.88 2.38
N VAL A 423 33.39 8.61 3.61
CA VAL A 423 34.30 8.40 4.75
C VAL A 423 33.93 7.12 5.51
N PRO A 424 34.90 6.42 6.12
CA PRO A 424 34.62 5.34 7.06
C PRO A 424 33.75 5.84 8.22
N SER A 425 32.83 5.01 8.74
CA SER A 425 31.97 5.40 9.87
C SER A 425 32.72 5.59 11.20
N SER A 426 33.99 5.16 11.26
CA SER A 426 34.91 5.40 12.37
C SER A 426 35.84 6.61 12.18
N ALA A 427 35.74 7.34 11.06
CA ALA A 427 36.51 8.55 10.84
C ALA A 427 35.79 9.75 11.47
N ASP A 428 36.55 10.70 12.03
CA ASP A 428 36.00 12.01 12.38
C ASP A 428 35.55 12.72 11.08
N PRO A 429 34.26 13.09 10.94
CA PRO A 429 33.67 13.51 9.67
C PRO A 429 34.10 14.90 9.17
#